data_AF-A0A7Z9LXR9-F1
#
_entry.id   AF-A0A7Z9LXR9-F1
#
_cell.length_a   1.000
_cell.length_b   1.000
_cell.length_c   1.000
_cell.angle_alpha   90.00
_cell.angle_beta   90.00
_cell.angle_gamma   90.00
#
_symmetry.space_group_name_H-M   'P 1'
#
loop_
_entity.id
_entity.type
_entity.pdbx_description
1 polymer ?
#
loop_
_entity_poly.entity_id
_entity_poly.type
_entity_poly.pdbx_seq_one_letter_code
_entity_poly.pdbx_strand_id
1 'polypeptide(L)'
;MATDRSLTGLVAQFVPLKINTSSPDWRTISRKYPTAGNTIPVVYVIRADGKKIFAERSSLPGDKLPFVLRGSLQNAGGILSDVQAQSVIKAVAVARQALGSADVHSAVQAMRPLTKLGTLGNLQSYAKPIQDANAVVGDILKQAGVDLKEIESNLQSTETAVRGTAGLFAAMRTYSIFPTLKRQFGIIHRSASGNDELLIAMAQGKAIDKAMAMSTLRGGTSKAVLELERLAEMYQETATLTLIAEKIASLKQ
;
A
#
# COMPACT_ATOMS: atom_id res chain seq x y z
N MET A 1 16.14 34.96 -26.07
CA MET A 1 16.02 33.50 -26.26
C MET A 1 14.57 33.21 -26.60
N ALA A 2 14.27 32.89 -27.86
CA ALA A 2 12.92 32.46 -28.22
C ALA A 2 12.65 31.13 -27.53
N THR A 3 11.60 31.06 -26.72
CA THR A 3 11.15 29.82 -26.09
C THR A 3 10.70 28.90 -27.21
N ASP A 4 11.50 27.88 -27.51
CA ASP A 4 11.11 26.85 -28.48
C ASP A 4 9.80 26.20 -27.99
N ARG A 5 8.72 26.39 -28.76
CA ARG A 5 7.39 25.86 -28.44
C ARG A 5 7.41 24.34 -28.28
N SER A 6 8.39 23.65 -28.87
CA SER A 6 8.58 22.20 -28.76
C SER A 6 8.96 21.74 -27.33
N LEU A 7 9.49 22.65 -26.50
CA LEU A 7 9.97 22.38 -25.14
C LEU A 7 8.98 22.77 -24.04
N THR A 8 7.99 23.63 -24.32
CA THR A 8 7.10 24.22 -23.30
C THR A 8 6.40 23.18 -22.42
N GLY A 9 5.94 22.05 -23.00
CA GLY A 9 5.31 20.96 -22.25
C GLY A 9 6.30 20.00 -21.56
N LEU A 10 7.56 19.98 -22.01
CA LEU A 10 8.60 19.09 -21.49
C LEU A 10 9.29 19.69 -20.27
N VAL A 11 9.57 21.00 -20.28
CA VAL A 11 10.35 21.65 -19.21
C VAL A 11 9.68 21.53 -17.84
N ALA A 12 8.35 21.53 -17.77
CA ALA A 12 7.61 21.32 -16.52
C ALA A 12 7.79 19.92 -15.91
N GLN A 13 8.27 18.95 -16.70
CA GLN A 13 8.43 17.54 -16.29
C GLN A 13 9.87 17.20 -15.87
N PHE A 14 10.81 18.15 -15.99
CA PHE A 14 12.21 17.96 -15.66
C PHE A 14 12.68 19.04 -14.69
N VAL A 15 13.56 18.68 -13.76
CA VAL A 15 14.27 19.64 -12.91
C VAL A 15 15.65 19.87 -13.51
N PRO A 16 15.92 21.01 -14.17
CA PRO A 16 17.22 21.27 -14.76
C PRO A 16 18.26 21.56 -13.67
N LEU A 17 19.30 20.75 -13.62
CA LEU A 17 20.46 20.96 -12.74
C LEU A 17 21.69 21.27 -13.58
N LYS A 18 22.34 22.41 -13.30
CA LYS A 18 23.61 22.79 -13.91
C LYS A 18 24.73 22.54 -12.93
N ILE A 19 25.74 21.80 -13.37
CA ILE A 19 26.87 21.40 -12.52
C ILE A 19 28.16 21.84 -13.19
N ASN A 20 28.96 22.61 -12.46
CA ASN A 20 30.26 23.04 -12.94
C ASN A 20 31.24 21.85 -12.88
N THR A 21 31.95 21.58 -13.98
CA THR A 21 32.89 20.45 -14.07
C THR A 21 34.12 20.61 -13.16
N SER A 22 34.37 21.79 -12.63
CA SER A 22 35.40 22.01 -11.58
C SER A 22 34.91 21.69 -10.16
N SER A 23 33.60 21.46 -9.94
CA SER A 23 33.05 21.27 -8.60
C SER A 23 33.27 19.86 -8.04
N PRO A 24 33.22 19.68 -6.70
CA PRO A 24 33.17 18.35 -6.09
C PRO A 24 31.97 17.52 -6.56
N ASP A 25 30.81 18.15 -6.78
CA ASP A 25 29.59 17.45 -7.24
C ASP A 25 29.77 16.79 -8.60
N TRP A 26 30.51 17.44 -9.51
CA TRP A 26 30.87 16.84 -10.79
C TRP A 26 31.67 15.55 -10.61
N ARG A 27 32.65 15.52 -9.71
CA ARG A 27 33.45 14.31 -9.43
C ARG A 27 32.56 13.18 -8.92
N THR A 28 31.61 13.49 -8.05
CA THR A 28 30.64 12.50 -7.54
C THR A 28 29.76 11.95 -8.65
N ILE A 29 29.16 12.83 -9.46
CA ILE A 29 28.20 12.45 -10.51
C ILE A 29 28.87 11.73 -11.66
N SER A 30 30.01 12.21 -12.15
CA SER A 30 30.76 11.56 -13.25
C SER A 30 31.27 10.16 -12.90
N ARG A 31 31.64 9.94 -11.63
CA ARG A 31 31.98 8.60 -11.11
C ARG A 31 30.75 7.70 -11.00
N LYS A 32 29.64 8.23 -10.47
CA LYS A 32 28.39 7.48 -10.30
C LYS A 32 27.74 7.11 -11.63
N TYR A 33 27.87 7.98 -12.63
CA TYR A 33 27.26 7.83 -13.95
C TYR A 33 28.32 7.99 -15.05
N PRO A 34 29.19 6.99 -15.24
CA PRO A 34 30.24 7.07 -16.26
C PRO A 34 29.63 7.22 -17.66
N THR A 35 30.26 8.07 -18.47
CA THR A 35 29.84 8.39 -19.84
C THR A 35 31.08 8.46 -20.73
N ALA A 36 31.08 7.66 -21.80
CA ALA A 36 32.21 7.52 -22.72
C ALA A 36 32.64 8.86 -23.36
N GLY A 37 33.94 8.98 -23.67
CA GLY A 37 34.56 10.18 -24.22
C GLY A 37 35.05 11.17 -23.15
N ASN A 38 35.64 12.29 -23.60
CA ASN A 38 36.29 13.30 -22.74
C ASN A 38 35.82 14.75 -22.99
N THR A 39 34.78 14.96 -23.80
CA THR A 39 34.27 16.29 -24.15
C THR A 39 33.21 16.81 -23.17
N ILE A 40 33.05 18.14 -23.14
CA ILE A 40 32.05 18.90 -22.38
C ILE A 40 31.25 19.74 -23.41
N PRO A 41 29.93 19.98 -23.25
CA PRO A 41 29.07 19.59 -22.12
C PRO A 41 28.72 18.09 -22.10
N VAL A 42 28.36 17.60 -20.91
CA VAL A 42 27.74 16.28 -20.73
C VAL A 42 26.33 16.49 -20.21
N VAL A 43 25.35 15.92 -20.91
CA VAL A 43 23.94 15.97 -20.52
C VAL A 43 23.54 14.62 -19.96
N TYR A 44 22.93 14.65 -18.77
CA TYR A 44 22.36 13.49 -18.11
C TYR A 44 20.85 13.66 -18.00
N VAL A 45 20.12 12.55 -18.14
CA VAL A 45 18.77 12.42 -17.62
C VAL A 45 18.76 11.30 -16.60
N ILE A 46 18.49 11.68 -15.35
CA ILE A 46 18.47 10.78 -14.20
C ILE A 46 17.04 10.77 -13.66
N ARG A 47 16.51 9.57 -13.45
CA ARG A 47 15.18 9.34 -12.89
C ARG A 47 15.15 9.58 -11.39
N ALA A 48 13.96 9.74 -10.81
CA ALA A 48 13.78 9.98 -9.38
C ALA A 48 14.37 8.90 -8.45
N ASP A 49 14.51 7.65 -8.92
CA ASP A 49 15.19 6.56 -8.18
C ASP A 49 16.71 6.55 -8.35
N GLY A 50 17.28 7.55 -9.03
CA GLY A 50 18.70 7.64 -9.32
C GLY A 50 19.15 6.81 -10.52
N LYS A 51 18.23 6.16 -11.25
CA LYS A 51 18.60 5.44 -12.48
C LYS A 51 18.97 6.43 -13.59
N LYS A 52 20.14 6.24 -14.20
CA LYS A 52 20.54 6.93 -15.43
C LYS A 52 19.67 6.44 -16.59
N ILE A 53 18.83 7.31 -17.13
CA ILE A 53 18.01 7.03 -18.31
C ILE A 53 18.79 7.37 -19.58
N PHE A 54 19.50 8.49 -19.56
CA PHE A 54 20.26 9.00 -20.70
C PHE A 54 21.55 9.66 -20.21
N ALA A 55 22.62 9.52 -20.99
CA ALA A 55 23.80 10.34 -20.84
C ALA A 55 24.55 10.45 -22.17
N GLU A 56 24.90 11.67 -22.56
CA GLU A 56 25.67 11.91 -23.79
C GLU A 56 26.58 13.14 -23.62
N ARG A 57 27.78 13.06 -24.20
CA ARG A 57 28.70 14.20 -24.32
C ARG A 57 28.40 15.00 -25.58
N SER A 58 27.41 15.86 -25.49
CA SER A 58 26.95 16.70 -26.61
C SER A 58 26.18 17.89 -26.07
N SER A 59 26.14 18.98 -26.85
CA SER A 59 25.29 20.14 -26.57
C SER A 59 23.80 19.90 -26.86
N LEU A 60 23.44 18.75 -27.45
CA LEU A 60 22.07 18.40 -27.87
C LEU A 60 21.35 19.53 -28.64
N PRO A 61 21.87 19.95 -29.82
CA PRO A 61 21.33 21.07 -30.55
C PRO A 61 19.96 20.77 -31.19
N GLY A 62 19.17 21.82 -31.40
CA GLY A 62 17.89 21.76 -32.13
C GLY A 62 16.93 20.70 -31.58
N ASP A 63 16.35 19.91 -32.47
CA ASP A 63 15.33 18.90 -32.16
C ASP A 63 15.85 17.71 -31.33
N LYS A 64 17.16 17.57 -31.19
CA LYS A 64 17.77 16.46 -30.44
C LYS A 64 17.39 16.51 -28.95
N LEU A 65 17.37 17.70 -28.36
CA LEU A 65 16.99 17.86 -26.95
C LEU A 65 15.52 17.46 -26.72
N PRO A 66 14.52 18.00 -27.44
CA PRO A 66 13.13 17.53 -27.34
C PRO A 66 12.97 16.02 -27.55
N PHE A 67 13.68 15.43 -28.52
CA PHE A 67 13.66 13.98 -28.77
C PHE A 67 14.15 13.18 -27.56
N VAL A 68 15.32 13.53 -27.00
CA VAL A 68 15.90 12.88 -25.81
C VAL A 68 14.97 13.00 -24.60
N LEU A 69 14.40 14.18 -24.38
CA LEU A 69 13.49 14.41 -23.24
C LEU A 69 12.22 13.57 -23.38
N ARG A 70 11.60 13.50 -24.56
CA ARG A 70 10.42 12.64 -24.80
C ARG A 70 10.73 11.15 -24.58
N GLY A 71 11.84 10.65 -25.15
CA GLY A 71 12.27 9.26 -24.93
C GLY A 71 12.59 8.97 -23.46
N SER A 72 13.10 9.97 -22.74
CA SER A 72 13.36 9.82 -21.31
C SER A 72 12.08 9.77 -20.46
N LEU A 73 11.05 10.56 -20.81
CA LEU A 73 9.76 10.55 -20.12
C LEU A 73 9.06 9.19 -20.21
N GLN A 74 9.17 8.49 -21.34
CA GLN A 74 8.64 7.12 -21.50
C GLN A 74 9.22 6.15 -20.45
N ASN A 75 10.42 6.43 -19.94
CA ASN A 75 11.12 5.62 -18.94
C ASN A 75 11.04 6.20 -17.52
N ALA A 76 10.43 7.38 -17.35
CA ALA A 76 10.38 8.11 -16.08
C ALA A 76 9.32 7.59 -15.11
N GLY A 77 8.41 6.72 -15.58
CA GLY A 77 7.24 6.26 -14.83
C GLY A 77 6.15 7.31 -14.72
N GLY A 78 5.15 7.03 -13.89
CA GLY A 78 4.03 7.91 -13.58
C GLY A 78 4.51 9.17 -12.86
N ILE A 79 4.04 10.31 -13.36
CA ILE A 79 4.34 11.62 -12.80
C ILE A 79 3.18 12.03 -11.89
N LEU A 80 3.51 12.57 -10.72
CA LEU A 80 2.53 13.06 -9.75
C LEU A 80 2.42 14.58 -9.85
N SER A 81 1.19 15.09 -9.72
CA SER A 81 1.01 16.49 -9.32
C SER A 81 1.36 16.68 -7.84
N ASP A 82 1.59 17.92 -7.42
CA ASP A 82 1.86 18.25 -6.02
C ASP A 82 0.73 17.75 -5.09
N VAL A 83 -0.52 17.90 -5.53
CA VAL A 83 -1.70 17.43 -4.76
C VAL A 83 -1.68 15.90 -4.62
N GLN A 84 -1.34 15.17 -5.68
CA GLN A 84 -1.21 13.72 -5.62
C GLN A 84 -0.05 13.30 -4.71
N ALA A 85 1.11 13.96 -4.83
CA ALA A 85 2.28 13.68 -4.00
C ALA A 85 1.98 13.89 -2.51
N GLN A 86 1.33 15.01 -2.15
CA GLN A 86 0.93 15.28 -0.76
C GLN A 86 -0.11 14.28 -0.25
N SER A 87 -1.06 13.88 -1.10
CA SER A 87 -2.05 12.85 -0.74
C SER A 87 -1.39 11.50 -0.44
N VAL A 88 -0.39 11.12 -1.23
CA VAL A 88 0.41 9.90 -1.02
C VAL A 88 1.20 9.98 0.29
N ILE A 89 1.90 11.09 0.53
CA ILE A 89 2.68 11.30 1.76
C ILE A 89 1.80 11.18 3.00
N LYS A 90 0.63 11.83 3.00
CA LYS A 90 -0.33 11.77 4.11
C LYS A 90 -0.85 10.35 4.33
N ALA A 91 -1.24 9.65 3.26
CA ALA A 91 -1.72 8.27 3.34
C ALA A 91 -0.65 7.33 3.93
N VAL A 92 0.60 7.45 3.47
CA VAL A 92 1.74 6.66 3.98
C VAL A 92 1.98 6.93 5.46
N ALA A 93 1.95 8.19 5.90
CA ALA A 93 2.16 8.53 7.30
C ALA A 93 1.09 7.90 8.22
N VAL A 94 -0.19 8.04 7.85
CA VAL A 94 -1.31 7.45 8.60
C VAL A 94 -1.21 5.92 8.60
N ALA A 95 -0.90 5.31 7.46
CA ALA A 95 -0.78 3.86 7.37
C ALA A 95 0.38 3.31 8.20
N ARG A 96 1.54 3.97 8.21
CA ARG A 96 2.67 3.58 9.07
C ARG A 96 2.33 3.70 10.55
N GLN A 97 1.65 4.76 10.95
CA GLN A 97 1.19 4.93 12.33
C GLN A 97 0.25 3.79 12.72
N ALA A 98 -0.74 3.48 11.88
CA ALA A 98 -1.70 2.41 12.13
C ALA A 98 -1.04 1.02 12.19
N LEU A 99 -0.07 0.73 11.31
CA LEU A 99 0.72 -0.51 11.40
C LEU A 99 1.55 -0.58 12.68
N GLY A 100 2.09 0.55 13.14
CA GLY A 100 2.81 0.65 14.42
C GLY A 100 1.96 0.32 15.64
N SER A 101 0.64 0.51 15.56
CA SER A 101 -0.33 0.12 16.59
C SER A 101 -1.05 -1.21 16.29
N ALA A 102 -0.51 -2.02 15.37
CA ALA A 102 -1.12 -3.26 14.89
C ALA A 102 -2.56 -3.12 14.31
N ASP A 103 -2.97 -1.90 13.93
CA ASP A 103 -4.26 -1.63 13.30
C ASP A 103 -4.13 -1.69 11.77
N VAL A 104 -4.11 -2.91 11.26
CA VAL A 104 -4.00 -3.17 9.82
C VAL A 104 -5.22 -2.65 9.07
N HIS A 105 -6.40 -2.64 9.70
CA HIS A 105 -7.63 -2.16 9.07
C HIS A 105 -7.49 -0.68 8.72
N SER A 106 -7.09 0.15 9.68
CA SER A 106 -6.87 1.58 9.46
C SER A 106 -5.74 1.82 8.46
N ALA A 107 -4.69 1.01 8.48
CA ALA A 107 -3.62 1.11 7.49
C ALA A 107 -4.13 0.88 6.06
N VAL A 108 -4.96 -0.15 5.85
CA VAL A 108 -5.56 -0.42 4.54
C VAL A 108 -6.52 0.69 4.11
N GLN A 109 -7.34 1.22 5.03
CA GLN A 109 -8.23 2.35 4.72
C GLN A 109 -7.46 3.61 4.32
N ALA A 110 -6.35 3.89 4.99
CA ALA A 110 -5.49 5.04 4.66
C ALA A 110 -4.90 4.93 3.24
N MET A 111 -4.56 3.72 2.80
CA MET A 111 -4.00 3.46 1.46
C MET A 111 -5.05 3.36 0.36
N ARG A 112 -6.30 3.06 0.70
CA ARG A 112 -7.41 2.85 -0.26
C ARG A 112 -7.57 3.98 -1.30
N PRO A 113 -7.48 5.29 -0.97
CA PRO A 113 -7.60 6.35 -1.96
C PRO A 113 -6.56 6.27 -3.08
N LEU A 114 -5.39 5.67 -2.82
CA LEU A 114 -4.29 5.55 -3.77
C LEU A 114 -4.56 4.51 -4.88
N THR A 115 -5.64 3.73 -4.77
CA THR A 115 -6.13 2.87 -5.87
C THR A 115 -6.44 3.66 -7.15
N LYS A 116 -6.74 4.95 -7.03
CA LYS A 116 -6.92 5.87 -8.17
C LYS A 116 -5.62 6.12 -8.95
N LEU A 117 -4.46 5.90 -8.33
CA LEU A 117 -3.15 6.07 -8.95
C LEU A 117 -2.66 4.77 -9.62
N GLY A 118 -3.36 3.65 -9.40
CA GLY A 118 -3.02 2.35 -9.96
C GLY A 118 -3.17 1.22 -8.95
N THR A 119 -2.52 0.09 -9.27
CA THR A 119 -2.56 -1.10 -8.41
C THR A 119 -1.68 -0.90 -7.18
N LEU A 120 -2.26 -1.01 -5.99
CA LEU A 120 -1.53 -0.90 -4.73
C LEU A 120 -0.42 -1.96 -4.64
N GLY A 121 0.76 -1.55 -4.18
CA GLY A 121 1.96 -2.41 -4.13
C GLY A 121 2.72 -2.47 -5.45
N ASN A 122 2.14 -1.94 -6.53
CA ASN A 122 2.78 -1.84 -7.84
C ASN A 122 2.43 -0.51 -8.55
N LEU A 123 2.39 0.59 -7.78
CA LEU A 123 2.21 1.92 -8.33
C LEU A 123 3.41 2.27 -9.21
N GLN A 124 3.15 2.56 -10.49
CA GLN A 124 4.16 2.68 -11.54
C GLN A 124 4.90 4.02 -11.51
N SER A 125 5.46 4.43 -10.37
CA SER A 125 6.25 5.67 -10.24
C SER A 125 7.49 5.44 -9.40
N TYR A 126 8.55 6.17 -9.74
CA TYR A 126 9.85 6.09 -9.07
C TYR A 126 10.05 7.22 -8.06
N ALA A 127 9.04 8.09 -7.88
CA ALA A 127 9.09 9.12 -6.85
C ALA A 127 9.11 8.49 -5.46
N LYS A 128 9.92 9.05 -4.55
CA LYS A 128 10.08 8.54 -3.18
C LYS A 128 8.75 8.31 -2.44
N PRO A 129 7.74 9.21 -2.49
CA PRO A 129 6.44 8.95 -1.87
C PRO A 129 5.75 7.68 -2.39
N ILE A 130 5.88 7.36 -3.68
CA ILE A 130 5.27 6.16 -4.28
C ILE A 130 6.04 4.90 -3.91
N GLN A 131 7.38 4.99 -3.87
CA GLN A 131 8.20 3.89 -3.34
C GLN A 131 7.83 3.58 -1.89
N ASP A 132 7.64 4.61 -1.06
CA ASP A 132 7.19 4.44 0.33
C ASP A 132 5.78 3.85 0.41
N ALA A 133 4.86 4.27 -0.46
CA ALA A 133 3.52 3.70 -0.55
C ALA A 133 3.54 2.21 -0.92
N ASN A 134 4.34 1.83 -1.93
CA ASN A 134 4.50 0.43 -2.31
C ASN A 134 5.13 -0.40 -1.19
N ALA A 135 6.10 0.15 -0.45
CA ALA A 135 6.71 -0.51 0.70
C ALA A 135 5.68 -0.77 1.82
N VAL A 136 4.87 0.23 2.18
CA VAL A 136 3.80 0.08 3.18
C VAL A 136 2.78 -0.98 2.75
N VAL A 137 2.39 -1.01 1.47
CA VAL A 137 1.54 -2.08 0.96
C VAL A 137 2.23 -3.45 1.08
N GLY A 138 3.54 -3.53 0.82
CA GLY A 138 4.32 -4.74 1.05
C GLY A 138 4.20 -5.24 2.50
N ASP A 139 4.25 -4.36 3.48
CA ASP A 139 4.09 -4.73 4.89
C ASP A 139 2.66 -5.18 5.23
N ILE A 140 1.65 -4.51 4.68
CA ILE A 140 0.24 -4.96 4.77
C ILE A 140 0.08 -6.38 4.18
N LEU A 141 0.70 -6.67 3.03
CA LEU A 141 0.61 -7.99 2.40
C LEU A 141 1.33 -9.07 3.21
N LYS A 142 2.42 -8.74 3.89
CA LYS A 142 3.08 -9.67 4.84
C LYS A 142 2.15 -10.02 5.99
N GLN A 143 1.51 -9.00 6.58
CA GLN A 143 0.56 -9.21 7.68
C GLN A 143 -0.65 -10.04 7.22
N ALA A 144 -1.19 -9.76 6.03
CA ALA A 144 -2.25 -10.59 5.46
C ALA A 144 -1.84 -12.06 5.29
N GLY A 145 -0.57 -12.33 5.00
CA GLY A 145 -0.03 -13.69 4.95
C GLY A 145 0.08 -14.38 6.32
N VAL A 146 0.29 -13.61 7.39
CA VAL A 146 0.22 -14.11 8.77
C VAL A 146 -1.24 -14.44 9.12
N ASP A 147 -2.14 -13.49 8.88
CA ASP A 147 -3.58 -13.66 9.16
C ASP A 147 -4.14 -14.87 8.40
N LEU A 148 -3.77 -15.05 7.14
CA LEU A 148 -4.21 -16.19 6.33
C LEU A 148 -3.82 -17.53 6.95
N LYS A 149 -2.56 -17.67 7.40
CA LYS A 149 -2.09 -18.89 8.05
C LYS A 149 -2.77 -19.13 9.40
N GLU A 150 -2.96 -18.07 10.18
CA GLU A 150 -3.64 -18.16 11.48
C GLU A 150 -5.10 -18.57 11.30
N ILE A 151 -5.80 -17.99 10.33
CA ILE A 151 -7.18 -18.36 9.99
C ILE A 151 -7.25 -19.82 9.56
N GLU A 152 -6.40 -20.25 8.63
CA GLU A 152 -6.37 -21.65 8.18
C GLU A 152 -6.11 -22.62 9.34
N SER A 153 -5.16 -22.31 10.22
CA SER A 153 -4.86 -23.12 11.41
C SER A 153 -6.07 -23.18 12.36
N ASN A 154 -6.71 -22.05 12.65
CA ASN A 154 -7.85 -21.99 13.56
C ASN A 154 -9.09 -22.72 13.00
N LEU A 155 -9.21 -22.86 11.68
CA LEU A 155 -10.30 -23.60 11.05
C LEU A 155 -10.11 -25.13 11.06
N GLN A 156 -8.96 -25.64 11.50
CA GLN A 156 -8.69 -27.10 11.57
C GLN A 156 -9.28 -27.79 12.80
N SER A 157 -9.69 -27.04 13.82
CA SER A 157 -10.27 -27.58 15.06
C SER A 157 -11.57 -26.85 15.41
N THR A 158 -12.54 -27.61 15.92
CA THR A 158 -13.82 -27.07 16.41
C THR A 158 -13.63 -26.11 17.58
N GLU A 159 -12.61 -26.32 18.42
CA GLU A 159 -12.29 -25.46 19.55
C GLU A 159 -11.85 -24.05 19.12
N THR A 160 -11.18 -23.94 17.97
CA THR A 160 -10.67 -22.67 17.43
C THR A 160 -11.50 -22.15 16.26
N ALA A 161 -12.50 -22.91 15.80
CA ALA A 161 -13.26 -22.63 14.59
C ALA A 161 -13.90 -21.24 14.61
N VAL A 162 -14.50 -20.83 15.74
CA VAL A 162 -15.15 -19.52 15.88
C VAL A 162 -14.15 -18.36 15.75
N ARG A 163 -12.92 -18.55 16.27
CA ARG A 163 -11.83 -17.58 16.09
C ARG A 163 -11.38 -17.53 14.63
N GLY A 164 -11.23 -18.68 13.99
CA GLY A 164 -10.88 -18.78 12.57
C GLY A 164 -11.92 -18.10 11.67
N THR A 165 -13.21 -18.35 11.90
CA THR A 165 -14.30 -17.74 11.11
C THR A 165 -14.43 -16.24 11.37
N ALA A 166 -14.33 -15.78 12.62
CA ALA A 166 -14.32 -14.35 12.93
C ALA A 166 -13.13 -13.63 12.26
N GLY A 167 -11.94 -14.24 12.32
CA GLY A 167 -10.74 -13.76 11.63
C GLY A 167 -10.93 -13.70 10.12
N LEU A 168 -11.55 -14.73 9.52
CA LEU A 168 -11.84 -14.79 8.10
C LEU A 168 -12.74 -13.63 7.63
N PHE A 169 -13.84 -13.36 8.33
CA PHE A 169 -14.72 -12.24 7.99
C PHE A 169 -14.02 -10.88 8.14
N ALA A 170 -13.25 -10.70 9.21
CA ALA A 170 -12.45 -9.50 9.43
C ALA A 170 -11.40 -9.29 8.33
N ALA A 171 -10.72 -10.35 7.90
CA ALA A 171 -9.73 -10.32 6.83
C ALA A 171 -10.37 -10.05 5.46
N MET A 172 -11.50 -10.68 5.15
CA MET A 172 -12.26 -10.41 3.92
C MET A 172 -12.69 -8.95 3.82
N ARG A 173 -13.13 -8.35 4.93
CA ARG A 173 -13.49 -6.92 5.00
C ARG A 173 -12.26 -6.04 4.81
N THR A 174 -11.20 -6.30 5.56
CA THR A 174 -9.97 -5.51 5.58
C THR A 174 -9.23 -5.55 4.24
N TYR A 175 -8.94 -6.73 3.72
CA TYR A 175 -8.10 -6.90 2.54
C TYR A 175 -8.88 -6.91 1.20
N SER A 176 -10.17 -6.58 1.22
CA SER A 176 -11.06 -6.60 0.05
C SER A 176 -10.55 -5.80 -1.15
N ILE A 177 -9.72 -4.78 -0.91
CA ILE A 177 -9.16 -3.91 -1.96
C ILE A 177 -8.02 -4.56 -2.74
N PHE A 178 -7.46 -5.68 -2.26
CA PHE A 178 -6.40 -6.43 -2.92
C PHE A 178 -6.99 -7.64 -3.64
N PRO A 179 -7.05 -7.66 -4.99
CA PRO A 179 -7.74 -8.73 -5.73
C PRO A 179 -7.25 -10.14 -5.42
N THR A 180 -5.93 -10.32 -5.28
CA THR A 180 -5.32 -11.60 -4.95
C THR A 180 -5.75 -12.10 -3.56
N LEU A 181 -5.69 -11.25 -2.54
CA LEU A 181 -6.11 -11.59 -1.18
C LEU A 181 -7.62 -11.85 -1.13
N LYS A 182 -8.43 -11.01 -1.78
CA LYS A 182 -9.88 -11.21 -1.90
C LYS A 182 -10.21 -12.60 -2.47
N ARG A 183 -9.47 -13.06 -3.48
CA ARG A 183 -9.63 -14.41 -4.05
C ARG A 183 -9.23 -15.49 -3.06
N GLN A 184 -8.08 -15.34 -2.38
CA GLN A 184 -7.58 -16.31 -1.41
C GLN A 184 -8.57 -16.50 -0.24
N PHE A 185 -8.98 -15.41 0.43
CA PHE A 185 -9.97 -15.49 1.49
C PHE A 185 -11.33 -16.00 1.00
N GLY A 186 -11.71 -15.69 -0.25
CA GLY A 186 -12.91 -16.23 -0.87
C GLY A 186 -12.89 -17.74 -1.09
N ILE A 187 -11.71 -18.34 -1.30
CA ILE A 187 -11.56 -19.81 -1.39
C ILE A 187 -11.75 -20.43 -0.01
N ILE A 188 -11.09 -19.89 1.01
CA ILE A 188 -11.22 -20.35 2.40
C ILE A 188 -12.68 -20.26 2.86
N HIS A 189 -13.34 -19.13 2.59
CA HIS A 189 -14.77 -18.95 2.90
C HIS A 189 -15.66 -19.99 2.24
N ARG A 190 -15.48 -20.27 0.95
CA ARG A 190 -16.27 -21.30 0.26
C ARG A 190 -16.01 -22.70 0.84
N SER A 191 -14.76 -23.02 1.16
CA SER A 191 -14.41 -24.29 1.78
C SER A 191 -15.06 -24.44 3.16
N ALA A 192 -14.98 -23.41 4.00
CA ALA A 192 -15.61 -23.41 5.33
C ALA A 192 -17.14 -23.47 5.25
N SER A 193 -17.75 -22.78 4.27
CA SER A 193 -19.21 -22.80 4.06
C SER A 193 -19.73 -24.16 3.59
N GLY A 194 -18.88 -24.98 2.97
CA GLY A 194 -19.22 -26.34 2.55
C GLY A 194 -18.92 -27.40 3.62
N ASN A 195 -18.41 -27.01 4.79
CA ASN A 195 -18.14 -27.92 5.89
C ASN A 195 -19.23 -27.77 6.97
N ASP A 196 -20.06 -28.81 7.12
CA ASP A 196 -21.18 -28.83 8.06
C ASP A 196 -20.73 -28.60 9.51
N GLU A 197 -19.53 -29.07 9.90
CA GLU A 197 -18.96 -28.88 11.24
C GLU A 197 -18.64 -27.41 11.54
N LEU A 198 -18.43 -26.59 10.50
CA LEU A 198 -18.07 -25.18 10.64
C LEU A 198 -19.27 -24.24 10.54
N LEU A 199 -20.47 -24.70 10.17
CA LEU A 199 -21.61 -23.82 9.91
C LEU A 199 -22.02 -22.98 11.13
N ILE A 200 -22.05 -23.58 12.32
CA ILE A 200 -22.35 -22.87 13.57
C ILE A 200 -21.27 -21.82 13.86
N ALA A 201 -20.00 -22.24 13.77
CA ALA A 201 -18.87 -21.33 13.98
C ALA A 201 -18.84 -20.19 12.95
N MET A 202 -19.27 -20.43 11.71
CA MET A 202 -19.38 -19.38 10.70
C MET A 202 -20.45 -18.35 11.04
N ALA A 203 -21.61 -18.79 11.52
CA ALA A 203 -22.67 -17.88 11.96
C ALA A 203 -22.20 -17.02 13.14
N GLN A 204 -21.59 -17.65 14.15
CA GLN A 204 -21.05 -16.97 15.34
C GLN A 204 -19.92 -16.00 14.98
N GLY A 205 -18.92 -16.45 14.23
CA GLY A 205 -17.79 -15.63 13.82
C GLY A 205 -18.20 -14.43 12.97
N LYS A 206 -19.20 -14.59 12.09
CA LYS A 206 -19.77 -13.47 11.32
C LYS A 206 -20.46 -12.45 12.22
N ALA A 207 -21.21 -12.90 13.22
CA ALA A 207 -21.87 -12.02 14.18
C ALA A 207 -20.83 -11.22 14.99
N ILE A 208 -19.77 -11.88 15.44
CA ILE A 208 -18.66 -11.25 16.19
C ILE A 208 -17.92 -10.22 15.32
N ASP A 209 -17.53 -10.54 14.07
CA ASP A 209 -16.90 -9.53 13.19
C ASP A 209 -17.84 -8.36 12.91
N LYS A 210 -19.14 -8.61 12.70
CA LYS A 210 -20.12 -7.53 12.49
C LYS A 210 -20.20 -6.60 13.70
N ALA A 211 -20.19 -7.14 14.91
CA ALA A 211 -20.16 -6.35 16.14
C ALA A 211 -18.85 -5.54 16.24
N MET A 212 -17.70 -6.19 16.00
CA MET A 212 -16.40 -5.51 15.98
C MET A 212 -16.31 -4.41 14.93
N ALA A 213 -16.87 -4.60 13.74
CA ALA A 213 -16.88 -3.60 12.68
C ALA A 213 -17.64 -2.32 13.07
N MET A 214 -18.53 -2.36 14.08
CA MET A 214 -19.18 -1.15 14.58
C MET A 214 -18.20 -0.22 15.27
N SER A 215 -17.09 -0.72 15.85
CA SER A 215 -16.12 0.11 16.58
C SER A 215 -15.41 1.11 15.67
N THR A 216 -15.37 0.86 14.36
CA THR A 216 -14.75 1.78 13.39
C THR A 216 -15.61 3.00 13.08
N LEU A 217 -16.84 3.05 13.58
CA LEU A 217 -17.75 4.19 13.42
C LEU A 217 -17.54 5.22 14.53
N ARG A 218 -17.87 6.49 14.28
CA ARG A 218 -17.80 7.55 15.31
C ARG A 218 -18.75 7.21 16.47
N GLY A 219 -18.21 7.10 17.68
CA GLY A 219 -18.96 6.66 18.87
C GLY A 219 -19.39 5.18 18.82
N GLY A 220 -18.78 4.40 17.91
CA GLY A 220 -19.14 3.03 17.63
C GLY A 220 -18.63 2.01 18.66
N THR A 221 -17.59 2.36 19.42
CA THR A 221 -16.99 1.47 20.43
C THR A 221 -18.02 0.99 21.46
N SER A 222 -18.82 1.89 22.04
CA SER A 222 -19.87 1.51 23.00
C SER A 222 -20.94 0.61 22.38
N LYS A 223 -21.26 0.82 21.10
CA LYS A 223 -22.23 -0.03 20.37
C LYS A 223 -21.65 -1.41 20.07
N ALA A 224 -20.37 -1.49 19.72
CA ALA A 224 -19.67 -2.75 19.52
C ALA A 224 -19.63 -3.57 20.82
N VAL A 225 -19.31 -2.94 21.95
CA VAL A 225 -19.32 -3.60 23.28
C VAL A 225 -20.71 -4.10 23.62
N LEU A 226 -21.75 -3.29 23.46
CA LEU A 226 -23.14 -3.70 23.76
C LEU A 226 -23.59 -4.88 22.90
N GLU A 227 -23.29 -4.86 21.59
CA GLU A 227 -23.66 -5.99 20.72
C GLU A 227 -22.85 -7.25 21.09
N LEU A 228 -21.58 -7.13 21.45
CA LEU A 228 -20.77 -8.26 21.92
C LEU A 228 -21.31 -8.84 23.24
N GLU A 229 -21.72 -8.00 24.18
CA GLU A 229 -22.37 -8.43 25.42
C GLU A 229 -23.69 -9.18 25.12
N ARG A 230 -24.50 -8.67 24.19
CA ARG A 230 -25.71 -9.37 23.71
C ARG A 230 -25.40 -10.73 23.07
N LEU A 231 -24.32 -10.83 22.30
CA LEU A 231 -23.88 -12.12 21.72
C LEU A 231 -23.41 -13.10 22.82
N ALA A 232 -22.78 -12.60 23.89
CA ALA A 232 -22.37 -13.43 25.03
C ALA A 232 -23.56 -13.97 25.83
N GLU A 233 -24.68 -13.26 25.88
CA GLU A 233 -25.92 -13.76 26.49
C GLU A 233 -26.59 -14.85 25.64
N MET A 234 -26.43 -14.77 24.32
CA MET A 234 -27.10 -15.67 23.36
C MET A 234 -26.33 -16.98 23.14
N TYR A 235 -25.00 -16.94 23.15
CA TYR A 235 -24.15 -18.11 22.93
C TYR A 235 -23.73 -18.74 24.26
N GLN A 236 -23.66 -20.07 24.31
CA GLN A 236 -23.32 -20.81 25.53
C GLN A 236 -21.97 -21.55 25.42
N GLU A 237 -21.39 -21.56 24.22
CA GLU A 237 -20.16 -22.27 23.92
C GLU A 237 -18.94 -21.53 24.50
N THR A 238 -18.14 -22.24 25.28
CA THR A 238 -16.98 -21.68 25.99
C THR A 238 -16.02 -20.96 25.05
N ALA A 239 -15.68 -21.56 23.90
CA ALA A 239 -14.77 -20.95 22.92
C ALA A 239 -15.30 -19.61 22.38
N THR A 240 -16.61 -19.51 22.12
CA THR A 240 -17.27 -18.29 21.65
C THR A 240 -17.26 -17.21 22.72
N LEU A 241 -17.60 -17.57 23.96
CA LEU A 241 -17.58 -16.64 25.09
C LEU A 241 -16.17 -16.11 25.39
N THR A 242 -15.15 -16.97 25.34
CA THR A 242 -13.75 -16.56 25.48
C THR A 242 -13.36 -15.54 24.41
N LEU A 243 -13.67 -15.81 23.14
CA LEU A 243 -13.36 -14.88 22.06
C LEU A 243 -14.10 -13.54 22.24
N ILE A 244 -15.37 -13.56 22.63
CA ILE A 244 -16.14 -12.33 22.88
C ILE A 244 -15.51 -11.52 24.01
N ALA A 245 -15.13 -12.15 25.11
CA ALA A 245 -14.47 -11.49 26.24
C ALA A 245 -13.15 -10.83 25.82
N GLU A 246 -12.31 -11.53 25.04
CA GLU A 246 -11.08 -10.98 24.46
C GLU A 246 -11.36 -9.74 23.60
N LYS A 247 -12.39 -9.80 22.74
CA LYS A 247 -12.78 -8.67 21.88
C LYS A 247 -13.27 -7.48 22.70
N ILE A 248 -14.11 -7.68 23.71
CA ILE A 248 -14.56 -6.61 24.62
C ILE A 248 -13.37 -5.97 25.33
N ALA A 249 -12.43 -6.77 25.84
CA ALA A 249 -11.23 -6.26 26.50
C ALA A 249 -10.40 -5.39 25.56
N SER A 250 -10.23 -5.80 24.29
CA SER A 250 -9.49 -5.01 23.29
C SER A 250 -10.13 -3.66 22.95
N LEU A 251 -11.45 -3.51 23.15
CA LEU A 251 -12.18 -2.27 22.88
C LEU A 251 -12.19 -1.29 24.07
N LYS A 252 -11.81 -1.76 25.27
CA LYS A 252 -11.81 -0.98 26.52
C LYS A 252 -10.42 -0.40 26.86
N GLN A 253 -9.38 -0.77 26.12
CA GLN A 253 -8.02 -0.22 26.21
C GLN A 253 -7.92 1.07 25.39
#